data_AF-A0A7C7QMT0-F1
#
_entry.id   AF-A0A7C7QMT0-F1
#
_cell.length_a   1.000
_cell.length_b   1.000
_cell.length_c   1.000
_cell.angle_alpha   90.00
_cell.angle_beta   90.00
_cell.angle_gamma   90.00
#
_symmetry.space_group_name_H-M   'P 1'
#
loop_
_entity.id
_entity.type
_entity.pdbx_description
1 polymer ?
#
loop_
_entity_poly.entity_id
_entity_poly.type
_entity_poly.pdbx_seq_one_letter_code
_entity_poly.pdbx_strand_id
1 'polypeptide(L)'
;MSTPPDAVEQVDDALKQAARSTMASEQVEQMEILNLKQQRGGLTPDERRALAQMLRRYEHVMLVRAKAAALLKERGYNVLSPDLLDPYHDESGIHSSDSILA
;
A
#
# COMPACT_ATOMS: atom_id res chain seq x y z
N MET A 1 -25.01 -27.45 5.19
CA MET A 1 -23.76 -27.55 4.39
C MET A 1 -22.65 -27.04 5.28
N SER A 2 -21.82 -27.93 5.83
CA SER A 2 -20.59 -27.52 6.52
C SER A 2 -19.56 -27.18 5.46
N THR A 3 -19.16 -25.91 5.40
CA THR A 3 -17.99 -25.50 4.62
C THR A 3 -16.78 -26.30 5.13
N PRO A 4 -15.94 -26.87 4.25
CA PRO A 4 -14.75 -27.59 4.68
C PRO A 4 -13.87 -26.68 5.54
N PRO A 5 -13.31 -27.17 6.67
CA PRO A 5 -12.49 -26.34 7.57
C PRO A 5 -11.35 -25.63 6.82
N ASP A 6 -10.74 -26.32 5.85
CA ASP A 6 -9.62 -25.80 5.04
C ASP A 6 -10.01 -24.62 4.12
N ALA A 7 -11.29 -24.49 3.76
CA ALA A 7 -11.75 -23.45 2.84
C ALA A 7 -11.93 -22.09 3.55
N VAL A 8 -12.22 -22.08 4.85
CA VAL A 8 -12.33 -20.83 5.62
C VAL A 8 -10.94 -20.24 5.88
N GLU A 9 -9.98 -21.10 6.21
CA GLU A 9 -8.58 -20.71 6.46
C GLU A 9 -7.91 -20.12 5.21
N GLN A 10 -8.12 -20.73 4.02
CA GLN A 10 -7.64 -20.18 2.75
C GLN A 10 -8.21 -18.79 2.44
N VAL A 11 -9.47 -18.54 2.81
CA VAL A 11 -10.10 -17.22 2.63
C VAL A 11 -9.50 -16.21 3.60
N ASP A 12 -9.27 -16.58 4.86
CA ASP A 12 -8.64 -15.69 5.84
C ASP A 12 -7.20 -15.34 5.46
N ASP A 13 -6.45 -16.28 4.89
CA ASP A 13 -5.09 -16.01 4.38
C ASP A 13 -5.10 -15.10 3.15
N ALA A 14 -6.04 -15.30 2.23
CA ALA A 14 -6.24 -14.38 1.11
C ALA A 14 -6.61 -12.96 1.58
N LEU A 15 -7.45 -12.85 2.63
CA LEU A 15 -7.79 -11.55 3.22
C LEU A 15 -6.59 -10.91 3.91
N LYS A 16 -5.76 -11.66 4.64
CA LYS A 16 -4.53 -11.14 5.24
C LYS A 16 -3.58 -10.62 4.16
N GLN A 17 -3.43 -11.35 3.06
CA GLN A 17 -2.60 -10.91 1.93
C GLN A 17 -3.15 -9.63 1.29
N ALA A 18 -4.47 -9.55 1.08
CA ALA A 18 -5.11 -8.36 0.54
C ALA A 18 -5.01 -7.14 1.47
N ALA A 19 -5.14 -7.34 2.78
CA ALA A 19 -4.97 -6.29 3.80
C ALA A 19 -3.53 -5.74 3.88
N ARG A 20 -2.55 -6.54 3.44
CA ARG A 20 -1.14 -6.15 3.35
C ARG A 20 -0.72 -5.65 1.97
N SER A 21 -1.64 -5.61 1.01
CA SER A 21 -1.30 -5.16 -0.35
C SER A 21 -0.85 -3.70 -0.36
N THR A 22 0.24 -3.44 -1.09
CA THR A 22 0.81 -2.12 -1.30
C THR A 22 1.00 -1.88 -2.80
N MET A 23 1.08 -0.61 -3.19
CA MET A 23 1.50 -0.26 -4.55
C MET A 23 3.03 -0.39 -4.64
N ALA A 24 3.56 -0.74 -5.81
CA ALA A 24 5.02 -0.85 -6.01
C ALA A 24 5.72 0.47 -5.67
N SER A 25 6.85 0.42 -4.97
CA SER A 25 7.60 1.60 -4.49
C SER A 25 7.93 2.58 -5.62
N GLU A 26 8.39 2.07 -6.77
CA GLU A 26 8.67 2.87 -7.97
C GLU A 26 7.45 3.67 -8.44
N GLN A 27 6.24 3.12 -8.31
CA GLN A 27 5.01 3.83 -8.69
C GLN A 27 4.62 4.90 -7.67
N VAL A 28 4.94 4.69 -6.39
CA VAL A 28 4.73 5.69 -5.32
C VAL A 28 5.68 6.86 -5.53
N GLU A 29 6.98 6.59 -5.74
CA GLU A 29 8.00 7.59 -6.03
C GLU A 29 7.65 8.42 -7.28
N GLN A 30 7.24 7.74 -8.36
CA GLN A 30 6.85 8.43 -9.60
C GLN A 30 5.62 9.32 -9.40
N MET A 31 4.68 8.93 -8.54
CA MET A 31 3.52 9.75 -8.19
C MET A 31 3.95 11.00 -7.40
N GLU A 32 4.88 10.87 -6.45
CA GLU A 32 5.43 12.00 -5.69
C GLU A 32 6.15 12.99 -6.60
N ILE A 33 6.98 12.50 -7.53
CA ILE A 33 7.68 13.33 -8.52
C ILE A 33 6.68 14.15 -9.35
N LEU A 34 5.60 13.51 -9.83
CA LEU A 34 4.58 14.18 -10.63
C LEU A 34 3.77 15.19 -9.80
N ASN A 35 3.45 14.88 -8.54
CA ASN A 35 2.78 15.82 -7.63
C ASN A 35 3.66 17.06 -7.36
N LEU A 36 4.95 16.87 -7.09
CA LEU A 36 5.90 17.97 -6.91
C LEU A 36 6.02 18.82 -8.18
N LYS A 37 6.06 18.19 -9.36
CA LYS A 37 6.08 18.90 -10.63
C LYS A 37 4.79 19.71 -10.86
N GLN A 38 3.64 19.13 -10.54
CA GLN A 38 2.35 19.81 -10.65
C GLN A 38 2.30 21.10 -9.83
N GLN A 39 2.84 21.08 -8.61
CA GLN A 39 2.89 22.24 -7.72
C GLN A 39 3.82 23.37 -8.23
N ARG A 40 4.89 23.03 -8.96
CA ARG A 40 5.94 23.98 -9.35
C ARG A 40 5.73 24.63 -10.72
N GLY A 41 5.09 23.94 -11.66
CA GLY A 41 4.94 24.44 -13.02
C GLY A 41 3.84 23.76 -13.83
N GLY A 42 3.02 22.94 -13.19
CA GLY A 42 2.02 22.12 -13.86
C GLY A 42 2.62 20.91 -14.58
N LEU A 43 1.72 20.04 -15.02
CA LEU A 43 2.06 18.82 -15.76
C LEU A 43 1.80 19.01 -17.25
N THR A 44 2.53 18.27 -18.07
CA THR A 44 2.16 18.08 -19.48
C THR A 44 0.88 17.22 -19.57
N PRO A 45 0.17 17.20 -20.71
CA PRO A 45 -0.98 16.32 -20.90
C PRO A 45 -0.67 14.84 -20.65
N ASP A 46 0.52 14.37 -21.03
CA ASP A 46 0.95 12.97 -20.87
C ASP A 46 1.19 12.64 -19.40
N GLU A 47 1.84 13.55 -18.68
CA GLU A 47 2.07 13.41 -17.25
C GLU A 47 0.78 13.45 -16.44
N ARG A 48 -0.19 14.28 -16.82
CA ARG A 48 -1.54 14.24 -16.21
C ARG A 48 -2.21 12.89 -16.40
N ARG A 49 -2.09 12.32 -17.61
CA ARG A 49 -2.64 10.99 -17.90
C ARG A 49 -1.95 9.90 -17.08
N ALA A 50 -0.62 9.96 -16.96
CA ALA A 50 0.15 9.03 -16.14
C ALA A 50 -0.23 9.13 -14.66
N LEU A 51 -0.25 10.35 -14.10
CA LEU A 51 -0.64 10.61 -12.72
C LEU A 51 -2.06 10.10 -12.44
N ALA A 52 -3.02 10.39 -13.31
CA ALA A 52 -4.39 9.91 -13.14
C ALA A 52 -4.50 8.38 -13.17
N GLN A 53 -3.69 7.68 -13.98
CA GLN A 53 -3.66 6.22 -13.97
C GLN A 53 -3.03 5.64 -12.70
N MET A 54 -2.00 6.31 -12.17
CA MET A 54 -1.36 5.90 -10.92
C MET A 54 -2.30 6.11 -9.74
N LEU A 55 -3.00 7.25 -9.68
CA LEU A 55 -3.99 7.54 -8.63
C LEU A 55 -5.12 6.50 -8.61
N ARG A 56 -5.69 6.15 -9.76
CA ARG A 56 -6.74 5.12 -9.83
C ARG A 56 -6.26 3.75 -9.32
N ARG A 57 -5.00 3.39 -9.61
CA ARG A 57 -4.40 2.14 -9.10
C ARG A 57 -4.22 2.20 -7.59
N TYR A 58 -3.68 3.31 -7.08
CA TYR A 58 -3.52 3.53 -5.65
C TYR A 58 -4.85 3.46 -4.90
N GLU A 59 -5.88 4.16 -5.39
CA GLU A 59 -7.24 4.12 -4.83
C GLU A 59 -7.80 2.69 -4.80
N HIS A 60 -7.59 1.92 -5.87
CA HIS A 60 -8.03 0.54 -5.92
C HIS A 60 -7.34 -0.33 -4.86
N VAL A 61 -6.03 -0.21 -4.70
CA VAL A 61 -5.26 -0.93 -3.67
C VAL A 61 -5.76 -0.55 -2.27
N MET A 62 -5.97 0.74 -2.01
CA MET A 62 -6.49 1.21 -0.72
C MET A 62 -7.90 0.69 -0.42
N LEU A 63 -8.78 0.64 -1.42
CA LEU A 63 -10.13 0.08 -1.26
C LEU A 63 -10.10 -1.42 -0.96
N VAL A 64 -9.27 -2.19 -1.66
CA VAL A 64 -9.12 -3.63 -1.42
C VAL A 64 -8.58 -3.87 -0.01
N ARG A 65 -7.54 -3.14 0.38
CA ARG A 65 -6.93 -3.19 1.70
C ARG A 65 -7.93 -2.88 2.82
N ALA A 66 -8.67 -1.78 2.68
CA ALA A 66 -9.66 -1.38 3.68
C ALA A 66 -10.79 -2.41 3.83
N LYS A 67 -11.28 -2.97 2.72
CA LYS A 67 -12.32 -4.02 2.75
C LYS A 67 -11.81 -5.31 3.40
N ALA A 68 -10.59 -5.73 3.07
CA ALA A 68 -9.99 -6.91 3.66
C ALA A 68 -9.77 -6.76 5.17
N ALA A 69 -9.28 -5.59 5.60
CA ALA A 69 -9.12 -5.27 7.02
C ALA A 69 -10.47 -5.25 7.76
N ALA A 70 -11.53 -4.69 7.16
CA ALA A 70 -12.86 -4.71 7.75
C ALA A 70 -13.39 -6.14 7.96
N LEU A 71 -13.26 -7.01 6.96
CA LEU A 71 -13.70 -8.41 7.03
C LEU A 71 -12.90 -9.21 8.07
N LEU A 72 -11.58 -9.00 8.16
CA LEU A 72 -10.75 -9.64 9.18
C LEU A 72 -11.15 -9.17 10.59
N LYS A 73 -11.47 -7.88 10.77
CA LYS A 73 -11.95 -7.35 12.04
C LYS A 73 -13.27 -7.98 12.47
N GLU A 74 -14.22 -8.14 11.56
CA GLU A 74 -15.50 -8.82 11.82
C GLU A 74 -15.31 -10.28 12.27
N ARG A 75 -14.24 -10.93 11.81
CA ARG A 75 -13.87 -12.31 12.15
C ARG A 75 -13.03 -12.43 13.43
N GLY A 76 -12.78 -11.31 14.13
CA GLY A 76 -12.05 -11.29 15.40
C GLY A 76 -10.53 -11.18 15.27
N TYR A 77 -9.99 -10.94 14.07
CA TYR A 77 -8.57 -10.67 13.90
C TYR A 77 -8.23 -9.22 14.30
N ASN A 78 -7.11 -9.02 15.01
CA ASN A 78 -6.62 -7.69 15.34
C ASN A 78 -5.92 -7.06 14.13
N VAL A 79 -6.66 -6.26 13.37
CA VAL A 79 -6.17 -5.57 12.15
C VAL A 79 -5.43 -4.26 12.40
N LEU A 80 -5.27 -3.85 13.67
CA LEU A 80 -4.55 -2.65 14.09
C LEU A 80 -3.09 -2.93 14.51
N SER A 81 -2.64 -4.19 14.42
CA SER A 81 -1.24 -4.50 14.70
C SER A 81 -0.32 -3.82 13.67
N PRO A 82 0.82 -3.24 14.09
CA PRO A 82 1.79 -2.57 13.19
C PRO A 82 2.12 -3.41 11.95
N ASP A 83 2.30 -4.73 12.13
CA ASP A 83 2.53 -5.73 11.08
C ASP A 83 1.46 -5.84 9.97
N LEU A 84 0.27 -5.26 10.15
CA LEU A 84 -0.79 -5.23 9.13
C LEU A 84 -0.98 -3.83 8.51
N LEU A 85 -0.54 -2.79 9.21
CA LEU A 85 -0.80 -1.42 8.83
C LEU A 85 0.42 -0.64 8.35
N ASP A 86 1.64 -1.13 8.56
CA ASP A 86 2.84 -0.37 8.18
C ASP A 86 2.94 -0.20 6.65
N PRO A 87 2.69 1.00 6.10
CA PRO A 87 2.90 1.28 4.68
C PRO A 87 4.38 1.58 4.40
N TYR A 88 5.24 1.59 5.42
CA TYR A 88 6.65 1.97 5.41
C TYR A 88 7.53 0.84 5.96
N HIS A 89 7.37 -0.39 5.47
CA HIS A 89 8.49 -1.33 5.50
C HIS A 89 9.51 -0.89 4.45
N ASP A 90 10.29 0.09 4.85
CA ASP A 90 11.55 0.45 4.25
C ASP A 90 12.53 -0.70 4.53
N GLU A 91 12.78 -1.56 3.54
CA GLU A 91 13.93 -2.47 3.54
C GLU A 91 15.24 -1.73 3.20
N SER A 92 15.32 -0.42 3.43
CA SER A 92 16.60 0.29 3.47
C SER A 92 17.23 0.08 4.84
N GLY A 93 17.97 -1.02 4.97
CA GLY A 93 19.06 -1.15 5.92
C GLY A 93 20.17 -0.12 5.64
N ILE A 94 19.90 1.17 5.89
CA ILE A 94 20.90 2.24 5.92
C ILE A 94 20.82 2.93 7.28
N HIS A 95 21.16 2.19 8.33
CA HIS A 95 21.81 2.80 9.48
C HIS A 95 23.32 2.76 9.23
N SER A 96 23.88 3.89 8.80
CA SER A 96 24.80 4.62 9.67
C SER A 96 25.02 6.00 9.08
N SER A 97 24.28 6.97 9.62
CA SER A 97 24.78 8.32 9.73
C SER A 97 26.03 8.27 10.60
N ASP A 98 27.20 8.40 9.99
CA ASP A 98 28.35 8.95 10.69
C ASP A 98 28.91 10.13 9.89
N SER A 99 28.55 11.30 10.42
CA SER A 99 29.33 12.54 10.52
C SER A 99 29.95 13.17 9.27
N ILE A 100 29.38 14.34 8.95
CA ILE A 100 29.96 15.44 8.18
C ILE A 100 31.20 16.01 8.91
N LEU A 101 32.19 16.38 8.09
CA LEU A 101 33.35 17.25 8.32
C LEU A 101 33.35 18.18 9.57
N ALA A 102 34.45 18.13 10.32
CA ALA A 102 35.25 19.29 10.77
C ALA A 102 36.67 18.85 11.14
#